data_AF-A0A3E4E6U2-F1
#
_entry.id   AF-A0A3E4E6U2-F1
#
_cell.length_a   1.000
_cell.length_b   1.000
_cell.length_c   1.000
_cell.angle_alpha   90.00
_cell.angle_beta   90.00
_cell.angle_gamma   90.00
#
_symmetry.space_group_name_H-M   'P 1'
#
loop_
_entity.id
_entity.type
_entity.pdbx_description
1 polymer ?
#
loop_
_entity_poly.entity_id
_entity_poly.type
_entity_poly.pdbx_seq_one_letter_code
_entity_poly.pdbx_strand_id
1 'polypeptide(L)'
;MLANIKNGLIDKELPYLKSIDKKNDKYCLSNHCLILSKNGYPYKIAVAEVKEGQRILGNGNLYIIELDEEKADPYYLAAFFGSEQGTAALKSITVGATIPNIGVEQLTKLVIPIPPIEKQKEIADKYKTVKDEITMLQLKLEKAKNRMAHIIEEGGI
;
A
#
# COMPACT_ATOMS: atom_id res chain seq x y z
N MET A 1 11.33 -9.74 0.80
CA MET A 1 11.33 -8.28 0.57
C MET A 1 10.00 -7.88 -0.04
N LEU A 2 9.44 -6.72 0.32
CA LEU A 2 8.22 -6.23 -0.33
C LEU A 2 8.48 -5.92 -1.80
N ALA A 3 7.94 -6.76 -2.69
CA ALA A 3 8.15 -6.66 -4.12
C ALA A 3 7.03 -5.85 -4.81
N ASN A 4 5.79 -5.94 -4.33
CA ASN A 4 4.64 -5.34 -5.00
C ASN A 4 3.57 -4.84 -4.03
N ILE A 5 2.93 -3.75 -4.42
CA ILE A 5 1.71 -3.22 -3.81
C ILE A 5 0.66 -3.17 -4.92
N LYS A 6 -0.54 -3.70 -4.66
CA LYS A 6 -1.66 -3.67 -5.61
C LYS A 6 -2.91 -3.23 -4.87
N ASN A 7 -3.61 -2.22 -5.37
CA ASN A 7 -4.91 -1.76 -4.85
C ASN A 7 -4.93 -1.45 -3.34
N GLY A 8 -3.93 -0.76 -2.80
CA GLY A 8 -3.91 -0.48 -1.34
C GLY A 8 -3.45 -1.65 -0.47
N LEU A 9 -3.12 -2.79 -1.08
CA LEU A 9 -2.71 -4.01 -0.39
C LEU A 9 -1.24 -4.32 -0.65
N ILE A 10 -0.56 -4.70 0.41
CA ILE A 10 0.73 -5.37 0.36
C ILE A 10 0.48 -6.79 -0.16
N ASP A 11 1.21 -7.19 -1.20
CA ASP A 11 1.11 -8.55 -1.73
C ASP A 11 1.38 -9.59 -0.62
N LYS A 12 0.57 -10.65 -0.56
CA LYS A 12 0.68 -11.70 0.46
C LYS A 12 1.77 -12.71 0.10
N GLU A 13 2.08 -12.84 -1.18
CA GLU A 13 3.15 -13.70 -1.69
C GLU A 13 4.48 -12.95 -1.67
N LEU A 14 5.03 -12.75 -0.47
CA LEU A 14 6.35 -12.15 -0.31
C LEU A 14 7.42 -13.25 -0.32
N PRO A 15 8.56 -13.05 -1.00
CA PRO A 15 9.68 -13.96 -0.88
C PRO A 15 10.17 -13.96 0.58
N TYR A 16 10.10 -15.13 1.21
CA TYR A 16 10.55 -15.37 2.58
C TYR A 16 12.08 -15.28 2.64
N LEU A 17 12.59 -14.50 3.60
CA LEU A 17 14.02 -14.45 3.91
C LEU A 17 14.29 -15.36 5.12
N LYS A 18 15.34 -16.19 5.05
CA LYS A 18 15.75 -17.05 6.17
C LYS A 18 16.19 -16.25 7.40
N SER A 19 16.74 -15.05 7.18
CA SER A 19 17.13 -14.10 8.23
C SER A 19 17.10 -12.68 7.69
N ILE A 20 16.97 -11.70 8.59
CA ILE A 20 17.16 -10.28 8.31
C ILE A 20 18.36 -9.82 9.13
N ASP A 21 19.40 -9.32 8.46
CA ASP A 21 20.54 -8.69 9.14
C ASP A 21 20.09 -7.48 9.95
N LYS A 22 20.62 -7.30 11.17
CA LYS A 22 20.32 -6.17 12.06
C LYS A 22 20.46 -4.79 11.39
N LYS A 23 21.36 -4.67 10.41
CA LYS A 23 21.59 -3.44 9.64
C LYS A 23 20.35 -3.00 8.84
N ASN A 24 19.45 -3.94 8.55
CA ASN A 24 18.23 -3.72 7.78
C ASN A 24 16.99 -3.55 8.67
N ASP A 25 17.15 -3.56 10.01
CA ASP A 25 16.04 -3.39 10.95
C ASP A 25 15.30 -2.06 10.73
N LYS A 26 16.03 -0.99 10.39
CA LYS A 26 15.46 0.34 10.08
C LYS A 26 14.59 0.41 8.82
N TYR A 27 14.61 -0.63 7.99
CA TYR A 27 13.77 -0.74 6.80
C TYR A 27 12.62 -1.75 7.01
N CYS A 28 12.49 -2.29 8.22
CA CYS A 28 11.33 -3.08 8.56
C CYS A 28 10.13 -2.17 8.76
N LEU A 29 9.00 -2.60 8.22
CA LEU A 29 7.74 -1.90 8.39
C LEU A 29 7.27 -2.05 9.84
N SER A 30 6.92 -0.91 10.45
CA SER A 30 6.12 -0.86 11.66
C SER A 30 4.65 -1.13 11.32
N ASN A 31 3.86 -1.66 12.26
CA ASN A 31 2.42 -1.76 12.05
C ASN A 31 1.82 -0.37 11.84
N HIS A 32 0.82 -0.26 10.96
CA HIS A 32 0.12 0.97 10.59
C HIS A 32 0.96 2.08 9.92
N CYS A 33 2.22 1.81 9.54
CA CYS A 33 2.94 2.76 8.71
C CYS A 33 2.35 2.85 7.30
N LEU A 34 2.44 4.03 6.69
CA LEU A 34 2.02 4.23 5.31
C LEU A 34 3.19 3.95 4.37
N ILE A 35 2.95 3.15 3.35
CA ILE A 35 3.93 2.80 2.32
C ILE A 35 3.57 3.52 1.04
N LEU A 36 4.54 4.19 0.44
CA LEU A 36 4.40 4.88 -0.84
C LEU A 36 5.54 4.49 -1.78
N SER A 37 5.26 4.10 -3.02
CA SER A 37 6.32 3.86 -4.01
C SER A 37 7.02 5.16 -4.41
N LYS A 38 8.36 5.16 -4.47
CA LYS A 38 9.16 6.33 -4.88
C LYS A 38 9.09 6.61 -6.37
N ASN A 39 9.09 5.54 -7.15
CA ASN A 39 9.16 5.58 -8.62
C ASN A 39 7.96 4.91 -9.25
N GLY A 40 7.60 5.42 -10.43
CA GLY A 40 6.52 4.89 -11.25
C GLY A 40 5.20 5.57 -10.90
N TYR A 41 4.64 6.26 -11.89
CA TYR A 41 3.29 6.81 -11.83
C TYR A 41 2.33 5.88 -12.59
N PRO A 42 1.13 5.56 -12.05
CA PRO A 42 0.60 6.00 -10.76
C PRO A 42 1.35 5.39 -9.56
N TYR A 43 1.52 6.20 -8.52
CA TYR A 43 2.17 5.77 -7.28
C TYR A 43 1.29 4.79 -6.52
N LYS A 44 1.92 3.78 -5.94
CA LYS A 44 1.26 2.77 -5.11
C LYS A 44 1.32 3.18 -3.66
N ILE A 45 0.17 3.17 -3.00
CA ILE A 45 0.02 3.44 -1.57
C ILE A 45 -0.57 2.23 -0.87
N ALA A 46 -0.16 1.93 0.36
CA ALA A 46 -0.79 0.94 1.23
C ALA A 46 -0.54 1.25 2.71
N VAL A 47 -1.43 0.80 3.58
CA VAL A 47 -1.17 0.75 5.03
C VAL A 47 -0.57 -0.61 5.37
N ALA A 48 0.52 -0.62 6.14
CA ALA A 48 1.14 -1.84 6.61
C ALA A 48 0.35 -2.48 7.75
N GLU A 49 -0.01 -3.75 7.59
CA GLU A 49 -0.62 -4.57 8.64
C GLU A 49 0.40 -5.66 9.02
N VAL A 50 1.23 -5.36 10.02
CA VAL A 50 2.33 -6.23 10.46
C VAL A 50 1.88 -6.96 11.72
N LYS A 51 1.67 -8.28 11.61
CA LYS A 51 1.25 -9.12 12.75
C LYS A 51 2.38 -9.32 13.74
N GLU A 52 2.02 -9.61 14.99
CA GLU A 52 2.99 -9.98 16.02
C GLU A 52 3.84 -11.17 15.57
N GLY A 53 5.15 -11.09 15.79
CA GLY A 53 6.13 -12.09 15.33
C GLY A 53 6.48 -12.02 13.84
N GLN A 54 5.82 -11.17 13.04
CA GLN A 54 6.14 -10.97 11.63
C GLN A 54 7.11 -9.80 11.44
N ARG A 55 8.07 -9.95 10.52
CA ARG A 55 8.93 -8.86 10.06
C ARG A 55 8.83 -8.71 8.56
N ILE A 56 8.45 -7.53 8.09
CA ILE A 56 8.36 -7.22 6.65
C ILE A 56 9.43 -6.20 6.30
N LEU A 57 10.36 -6.60 5.45
CA LEU A 57 11.42 -5.71 4.97
C LEU A 57 10.97 -4.94 3.74
N GLY A 58 10.94 -3.60 3.85
CA GLY A 58 10.70 -2.70 2.74
C GLY A 58 11.84 -2.71 1.73
N ASN A 59 11.50 -2.59 0.44
CA ASN A 59 12.46 -2.41 -0.64
C ASN A 59 12.87 -0.92 -0.76
N GLY A 60 14.08 -0.64 -1.26
CA GLY A 60 14.63 0.70 -1.42
C GLY A 60 13.80 1.64 -2.33
N ASN A 61 12.88 1.10 -3.14
CA ASN A 61 11.93 1.86 -3.95
C ASN A 61 10.65 2.28 -3.19
N LEU A 62 10.61 2.15 -1.87
CA LEU A 62 9.47 2.52 -1.05
C LEU A 62 9.86 3.58 -0.02
N TYR A 63 8.99 4.57 0.17
CA TYR A 63 8.95 5.37 1.38
C TYR A 63 8.14 4.61 2.44
N ILE A 64 8.70 4.55 3.64
CA ILE A 64 8.03 4.10 4.86
C ILE A 64 7.76 5.38 5.65
N ILE A 65 6.49 5.73 5.80
CA ILE A 65 6.05 6.95 6.44
C ILE A 65 5.44 6.55 7.77
N GLU A 66 6.13 6.88 8.86
CA GLU A 66 5.61 6.74 10.20
C GLU A 66 4.66 7.91 10.50
N LEU A 67 3.55 7.59 11.16
CA LEU A 67 2.47 8.51 11.39
C LEU A 67 2.24 8.69 12.88
N ASP A 68 1.96 9.92 13.26
CA ASP A 68 1.38 10.23 14.56
C ASP A 68 -0.13 9.95 14.47
N GLU A 69 -0.55 8.76 14.92
CA GLU A 69 -1.94 8.28 14.80
C GLU A 69 -2.94 9.16 15.59
N GLU A 70 -2.47 9.99 16.53
CA GLU A 70 -3.32 10.97 17.21
C GLU A 70 -3.71 12.14 16.29
N LYS A 71 -2.88 12.41 15.28
CA LYS A 71 -3.08 13.51 14.32
C LYS A 71 -3.65 13.04 12.98
N ALA A 72 -3.22 11.88 12.51
CA ALA A 72 -3.56 11.39 11.18
C ALA A 72 -3.87 9.89 11.21
N ASP A 73 -5.09 9.54 10.82
CA ASP A 73 -5.45 8.13 10.62
C ASP A 73 -4.75 7.58 9.36
N PRO A 74 -4.05 6.43 9.45
CA PRO A 74 -3.28 5.87 8.34
C PRO A 74 -4.17 5.48 7.14
N TYR A 75 -5.38 5.00 7.39
CA TYR A 75 -6.31 4.60 6.34
C TYR A 75 -7.02 5.81 5.72
N TYR A 76 -7.23 6.89 6.48
CA TYR A 76 -7.61 8.18 5.89
C TYR A 76 -6.54 8.67 4.91
N LEU A 77 -5.27 8.65 5.30
CA LEU A 77 -4.18 9.08 4.41
C LEU A 77 -4.08 8.18 3.17
N ALA A 78 -4.24 6.87 3.31
CA ALA A 78 -4.30 5.95 2.18
C ALA A 78 -5.49 6.28 1.25
N ALA A 79 -6.66 6.58 1.82
CA ALA A 79 -7.83 7.00 1.05
C ALA A 79 -7.60 8.34 0.33
N PHE A 80 -7.01 9.32 1.02
CA PHE A 80 -6.70 10.63 0.45
C PHE A 80 -5.72 10.49 -0.72
N PHE A 81 -4.58 9.83 -0.54
CA PHE A 81 -3.59 9.66 -1.60
C PHE A 81 -4.08 8.77 -2.76
N GLY A 82 -5.03 7.87 -2.49
CA GLY A 82 -5.72 7.09 -3.53
C GLY A 82 -6.84 7.85 -4.26
N SER A 83 -7.27 9.01 -3.76
CA SER A 83 -8.28 9.85 -4.42
C SER A 83 -7.69 10.65 -5.59
N GLU A 84 -8.55 11.25 -6.41
CA GLU A 84 -8.13 12.17 -7.49
C GLU A 84 -7.32 13.36 -6.94
N GLN A 85 -7.73 13.91 -5.79
CA GLN A 85 -7.07 15.05 -5.16
C GLN A 85 -5.67 14.68 -4.66
N GLY A 86 -5.54 13.55 -3.95
CA GLY A 86 -4.24 13.09 -3.47
C GLY A 86 -3.33 12.63 -4.60
N THR A 87 -3.88 12.03 -5.66
CA THR A 87 -3.12 11.69 -6.88
C THR A 87 -2.59 12.94 -7.56
N ALA A 88 -3.41 14.00 -7.66
CA ALA A 88 -2.98 15.30 -8.19
C ALA A 88 -1.91 15.95 -7.30
N ALA A 89 -2.05 15.84 -5.98
CA ALA A 89 -1.07 16.34 -5.02
C ALA A 89 0.30 15.66 -5.21
N LEU A 90 0.32 14.32 -5.29
CA LEU A 90 1.55 13.55 -5.56
C LEU A 90 2.14 13.89 -6.94
N LYS A 91 1.28 14.07 -7.95
CA LYS A 91 1.71 14.47 -9.30
C LYS A 91 2.36 15.85 -9.31
N SER A 92 1.88 16.79 -8.50
CA SER A 92 2.43 18.16 -8.44
C SER A 92 3.87 18.23 -7.93
N ILE A 93 4.30 17.24 -7.14
CA ILE A 93 5.65 17.13 -6.60
C ILE A 93 6.52 16.09 -7.32
N THR A 94 6.00 15.52 -8.39
CA THR A 94 6.69 14.52 -9.21
C THR A 94 7.73 15.17 -10.10
N VAL A 95 8.92 14.58 -10.16
CA VAL A 95 10.01 14.98 -11.05
C VAL A 95 10.41 13.84 -11.99
N GLY A 96 11.09 14.18 -13.09
CA GLY A 96 11.57 13.22 -14.07
C GLY A 96 10.55 12.90 -15.16
N ALA A 97 10.96 13.04 -16.43
CA ALA A 97 10.09 12.81 -17.59
C ALA A 97 9.93 11.32 -17.94
N THR A 98 11.03 10.57 -17.95
CA THR A 98 11.04 9.15 -18.36
C THR A 98 10.69 8.21 -17.21
N ILE A 99 11.19 8.49 -16.01
CA ILE A 99 10.88 7.72 -14.79
C ILE A 99 10.39 8.73 -13.74
N PRO A 100 9.06 8.87 -13.60
CA PRO A 100 8.47 9.72 -12.59
C PRO A 100 8.92 9.29 -11.19
N ASN A 101 9.47 10.23 -10.43
CA ASN A 101 9.98 10.04 -9.07
C ASN A 101 9.45 11.14 -8.14
N ILE A 102 9.17 10.77 -6.90
CA ILE A 102 8.99 11.73 -5.80
C ILE A 102 10.27 11.74 -4.96
N GLY A 103 10.87 12.91 -4.79
CA GLY A 103 11.98 13.10 -3.88
C GLY A 103 11.50 13.30 -2.44
N VAL A 104 12.37 12.94 -1.48
CA VAL A 104 12.01 12.96 -0.06
C VAL A 104 11.70 14.37 0.44
N GLU A 105 12.43 15.38 -0.06
CA GLU A 105 12.23 16.77 0.33
C GLU A 105 10.91 17.34 -0.16
N GLN A 106 10.48 16.97 -1.38
CA GLN A 106 9.20 17.43 -1.90
C GLN A 106 8.05 16.74 -1.18
N LEU A 107 8.21 15.44 -0.85
CA LEU A 107 7.21 14.70 -0.09
C LEU A 107 7.01 15.27 1.32
N THR A 108 8.08 15.64 2.02
CA THR A 108 7.97 16.22 3.38
C THR A 108 7.40 17.62 3.39
N LYS A 109 7.49 18.36 2.27
CA LYS A 109 6.90 19.70 2.10
C LYS A 109 5.47 19.65 1.55
N LEU A 110 4.96 18.47 1.19
CA LEU A 110 3.62 18.33 0.63
C LEU A 110 2.57 18.70 1.68
N VAL A 111 1.77 19.71 1.38
CA VAL A 111 0.64 20.10 2.23
C VAL A 111 -0.59 19.33 1.80
N ILE A 112 -1.24 18.66 2.75
CA ILE A 112 -2.44 17.86 2.53
C ILE A 112 -3.54 18.30 3.51
N PRO A 113 -4.83 18.14 3.13
CA PRO A 113 -5.93 18.41 4.04
C PRO A 113 -5.99 17.35 5.15
N ILE A 114 -6.00 17.81 6.41
CA ILE A 114 -6.18 16.97 7.59
C ILE A 114 -7.45 17.45 8.31
N PRO A 115 -8.62 16.83 8.07
CA PRO A 115 -9.85 17.17 8.77
C PRO A 115 -9.78 16.68 10.23
N PRO A 116 -10.76 17.05 11.09
CA PRO A 116 -10.82 16.53 12.46
C PRO A 116 -10.80 15.00 12.51
N ILE A 117 -10.16 14.44 13.54
CA ILE A 117 -9.90 12.99 13.64
C ILE A 117 -11.15 12.13 13.48
N GLU A 118 -12.30 12.58 13.98
CA GLU A 118 -13.58 11.87 13.83
C GLU A 118 -14.03 11.78 12.36
N LYS A 119 -13.79 12.82 11.56
CA LYS A 119 -14.08 12.78 10.13
C LYS A 119 -13.09 11.90 9.37
N GLN A 120 -11.82 11.88 9.81
CA GLN A 120 -10.81 10.98 9.25
C GLN A 120 -11.23 9.52 9.46
N LYS A 121 -11.66 9.14 10.66
CA LYS A 121 -12.17 7.79 10.98
C LYS A 121 -13.38 7.41 10.12
N GLU A 122 -14.35 8.30 9.93
CA GLU A 122 -15.50 8.03 9.07
C GLU A 122 -15.08 7.70 7.63
N ILE A 123 -14.10 8.42 7.08
CA ILE A 123 -13.57 8.18 5.74
C ILE A 123 -12.76 6.88 5.71
N ALA A 124 -11.92 6.66 6.73
CA ALA A 124 -11.10 5.47 6.89
C ALA A 124 -11.96 4.20 6.94
N ASP A 125 -13.09 4.21 7.65
CA ASP A 125 -13.98 3.06 7.75
C ASP A 125 -14.67 2.74 6.41
N LYS A 126 -15.10 3.78 5.68
CA LYS A 126 -15.62 3.62 4.32
C LYS A 126 -14.56 3.03 3.39
N TYR A 127 -13.33 3.55 3.48
CA TYR A 127 -12.21 3.05 2.69
C TYR A 127 -11.90 1.58 3.00
N LYS A 128 -11.83 1.19 4.28
CA LYS A 128 -11.63 -0.20 4.70
C LYS A 128 -12.74 -1.10 4.17
N THR A 129 -14.00 -0.69 4.28
CA THR A 129 -15.16 -1.45 3.78
C THR A 129 -15.03 -1.74 2.27
N VAL A 130 -14.71 -0.73 1.48
CA VAL A 130 -14.52 -0.89 0.02
C VAL A 130 -13.28 -1.75 -0.28
N LYS A 131 -12.20 -1.59 0.49
CA LYS A 131 -10.98 -2.40 0.36
C LYS A 131 -11.25 -3.89 0.64
N ASP A 132 -12.07 -4.19 1.64
CA ASP A 132 -12.48 -5.56 1.98
C ASP A 132 -13.34 -6.17 0.86
N GLU A 133 -14.26 -5.38 0.29
CA GLU A 133 -15.04 -5.79 -0.87
C GLU A 133 -14.16 -6.13 -2.07
N ILE A 134 -13.18 -5.26 -2.40
CA ILE A 134 -12.20 -5.53 -3.46
C ILE A 134 -11.45 -6.84 -3.19
N THR A 135 -11.02 -7.07 -1.95
CA THR A 135 -10.31 -8.29 -1.56
C THR A 135 -11.17 -9.54 -1.77
N MET A 136 -12.45 -9.48 -1.37
CA MET A 136 -13.40 -10.60 -1.59
C MET A 136 -13.64 -10.87 -3.07
N LEU A 137 -13.78 -9.82 -3.89
CA LEU A 137 -13.97 -9.95 -5.33
C LEU A 137 -12.73 -10.54 -6.02
N GLN A 138 -11.53 -10.15 -5.61
CA GLN A 138 -10.29 -10.74 -6.11
C GLN A 138 -10.20 -12.24 -5.80
N LEU A 139 -10.56 -12.66 -4.58
CA LEU A 139 -10.58 -14.08 -4.23
C LEU A 139 -11.59 -14.88 -5.09
N LYS A 140 -12.76 -14.31 -5.35
CA LYS A 140 -13.75 -14.93 -6.26
C LYS A 140 -13.22 -15.03 -7.69
N LEU A 141 -12.53 -14.00 -8.17
CA LEU A 141 -11.92 -13.99 -9.50
C LEU A 141 -10.84 -15.06 -9.63
N GLU A 142 -9.95 -15.19 -8.64
CA GLU A 142 -8.91 -16.23 -8.63
C GLU A 142 -9.52 -17.64 -8.62
N LYS A 143 -10.56 -17.88 -7.81
CA LYS A 143 -11.30 -19.15 -7.84
C LYS A 143 -11.94 -19.43 -9.20
N ALA A 144 -12.46 -18.42 -9.88
CA ALA A 144 -13.03 -18.57 -11.21
C ALA A 144 -11.96 -18.91 -12.26
N LYS A 145 -10.80 -18.26 -12.22
CA LYS A 145 -9.66 -18.58 -13.09
C LYS A 145 -9.15 -20.00 -12.88
N ASN A 146 -9.03 -20.44 -11.63
CA ASN A 146 -8.60 -21.82 -11.33
C ASN A 146 -9.60 -22.83 -11.89
N ARG A 147 -10.91 -22.65 -11.68
CA ARG A 147 -11.93 -23.52 -12.29
C ARG A 147 -11.84 -23.55 -13.82
N MET A 148 -11.62 -22.40 -14.45
CA MET A 148 -11.45 -22.32 -15.90
C MET A 148 -10.20 -23.08 -16.37
N ALA A 149 -9.10 -23.04 -15.62
CA ALA A 149 -7.87 -23.77 -15.96
C ALA A 149 -8.04 -25.30 -15.87
N HIS A 150 -8.86 -25.80 -14.94
CA HIS A 150 -9.08 -27.23 -14.70
C HIS A 150 -10.35 -27.78 -15.39
N ILE A 151 -11.01 -26.97 -16.22
CA ILE A 151 -12.32 -27.34 -16.79
C ILE A 151 -12.27 -28.56 -17.73
N ILE A 152 -11.09 -28.84 -18.31
CA ILE A 152 -10.86 -30.01 -19.17
C ILE A 152 -10.62 -31.27 -18.32
N GLU A 153 -9.88 -31.15 -17.22
CA GLU A 153 -9.58 -32.26 -16.29
C GLU A 153 -10.83 -32.73 -15.55
N GLU A 154 -11.74 -31.81 -15.20
CA GLU A 154 -13.07 -32.14 -14.66
C GLU A 154 -14.03 -32.75 -15.71
N GLY A 155 -13.72 -32.58 -17.00
CA GLY A 155 -14.49 -33.09 -18.14
C GLY A 155 -14.16 -34.51 -18.58
N GLY A 156 -13.18 -35.17 -17.96
CA GLY A 156 -12.88 -36.59 -18.19
C GLY A 156 -12.27 -36.92 -19.56
N ILE A 157 -11.34 -36.10 -20.05
CA ILE A 157 -10.46 -36.43 -21.19
C ILE A 157 -9.04 -36.70 -20.66
#